data_AF-A0A2X2CEA1-F1
#
_entry.id   AF-A0A2X2CEA1-F1
#
_cell.length_a   1.000
_cell.length_b   1.000
_cell.length_c   1.000
_cell.angle_alpha   90.00
_cell.angle_beta   90.00
_cell.angle_gamma   90.00
#
_symmetry.space_group_name_H-M   'P 1'
#
loop_
_entity.id
_entity.type
_entity.pdbx_description
1 polymer ?
#
loop_
_entity_poly.entity_id
_entity_poly.type
_entity_poly.pdbx_seq_one_letter_code
_entity_poly.pdbx_strand_id
1 'polypeptide(L)'
;MKLGIRQSFDSYKTITIAGVTEILNHNNQLIFVPKLKIMSLRFSHRTAKMLLASCSGRKFTISVEYTTITSIFDIGALNDPLINRQFYAFLNKFRQLSITQSDSFFSGDFLLQ
;
A
#
# COMPACT_ATOMS: atom_id res chain seq x y z
N MET A 1 -14.03 -7.35 1.35
CA MET A 1 -14.48 -5.96 1.61
C MET A 1 -15.99 -5.81 1.84
N LYS A 2 -16.86 -6.27 0.92
CA LYS A 2 -18.34 -6.09 1.00
C LYS A 2 -19.01 -6.65 2.26
N LEU A 3 -18.57 -7.82 2.75
CA LEU A 3 -19.07 -8.43 3.99
C LEU A 3 -18.67 -7.62 5.23
N GLY A 4 -17.41 -7.18 5.32
CA GLY A 4 -16.91 -6.40 6.47
C GLY A 4 -17.56 -5.02 6.59
N ILE A 5 -17.86 -4.35 5.47
CA ILE A 5 -18.59 -3.07 5.48
C ILE A 5 -20.04 -3.22 5.94
N ARG A 6 -20.70 -4.33 5.57
CA ARG A 6 -22.11 -4.59 5.94
C ARG A 6 -22.29 -4.87 7.44
N GLN A 7 -21.24 -5.32 8.13
CA GLN A 7 -21.26 -5.63 9.55
C GLN A 7 -20.85 -4.44 10.44
N SER A 8 -20.25 -3.38 9.89
CA SER A 8 -19.87 -2.19 10.67
C SER A 8 -21.03 -1.19 10.75
N PHE A 9 -21.53 -0.93 11.95
CA PHE A 9 -22.69 -0.05 12.17
C PHE A 9 -22.35 1.46 12.07
N ASP A 10 -21.14 1.88 12.48
CA ASP A 10 -20.79 3.32 12.57
C ASP A 10 -19.62 3.77 11.67
N SER A 11 -18.55 2.97 11.57
CA SER A 11 -17.39 3.29 10.74
C SER A 11 -16.66 2.03 10.28
N TYR A 12 -16.04 2.10 9.09
CA TYR A 12 -15.25 1.01 8.53
C TYR A 12 -13.77 1.42 8.51
N LYS A 13 -12.91 0.61 9.13
CA LYS A 13 -11.46 0.83 9.16
C LYS A 13 -10.76 -0.23 8.31
N THR A 14 -9.78 0.19 7.53
CA THR A 14 -8.89 -0.70 6.79
C THR A 14 -7.44 -0.26 6.96
N ILE A 15 -6.53 -1.21 6.89
CA ILE A 15 -5.09 -0.95 6.86
C ILE A 15 -4.58 -1.42 5.50
N THR A 16 -3.93 -0.52 4.77
CA THR A 16 -3.26 -0.81 3.51
C THR A 16 -1.76 -0.83 3.75
N ILE A 17 -1.12 -1.94 3.39
CA ILE A 17 0.33 -2.08 3.39
C ILE A 17 0.76 -2.20 1.93
N ALA A 18 1.66 -1.34 1.48
CA ALA A 18 2.08 -1.28 0.09
C ALA A 18 3.60 -1.11 -0.02
N GLY A 19 4.22 -1.92 -0.89
CA GLY A 19 5.51 -1.59 -1.48
C GLY A 19 5.29 -0.75 -2.73
N VAL A 20 5.93 0.41 -2.82
CA VAL A 20 5.79 1.35 -3.95
C VAL A 20 7.19 1.71 -4.43
N THR A 21 7.47 1.51 -5.72
CA THR A 21 8.68 2.04 -6.35
C THR A 21 8.32 3.31 -7.10
N GLU A 22 8.73 4.45 -6.58
CA GLU A 22 8.55 5.73 -7.27
C GLU A 22 9.71 5.93 -8.25
N ILE A 23 9.39 6.35 -9.48
CA ILE A 23 10.38 6.66 -10.51
C ILE A 23 10.49 8.17 -10.60
N LEU A 24 11.67 8.70 -10.32
CA LEU A 24 11.99 10.11 -10.44
C LEU A 24 12.87 10.32 -11.67
N ASN A 25 12.58 11.35 -12.46
CA ASN A 25 13.48 11.79 -13.52
C ASN A 25 14.29 12.99 -13.03
N HIS A 26 15.60 12.83 -12.94
CA HIS A 26 16.52 13.91 -12.56
C HIS A 26 17.70 13.93 -13.54
N ASN A 27 17.92 15.03 -14.25
CA ASN A 27 19.02 15.21 -15.20
C ASN A 27 19.14 14.07 -16.24
N ASN A 28 18.01 13.67 -16.85
CA ASN A 28 17.92 12.54 -17.80
C ASN A 28 18.30 11.17 -17.22
N GLN A 29 18.38 11.04 -15.89
CA GLN A 29 18.58 9.78 -15.20
C GLN A 29 17.30 9.40 -14.46
N LEU A 30 16.90 8.14 -14.62
CA LEU A 30 15.78 7.56 -13.88
C LEU A 30 16.30 7.04 -12.54
N ILE A 31 15.71 7.54 -11.45
CA ILE A 31 16.01 7.13 -10.09
C ILE A 31 14.81 6.35 -9.57
N PHE A 32 15.05 5.12 -9.13
CA PHE A 32 14.04 4.25 -8.54
C PHE A 32 14.11 4.33 -7.02
N VAL A 33 13.03 4.78 -6.39
CA VAL A 33 12.94 4.97 -4.94
C VAL A 33 11.91 3.99 -4.37
N PRO A 34 12.35 2.80 -3.90
CA PRO A 34 11.46 1.87 -3.24
C PRO A 34 11.04 2.40 -1.86
N LYS A 35 9.75 2.27 -1.56
CA LYS A 35 9.11 2.74 -0.33
C LYS A 35 8.19 1.69 0.24
N LEU A 36 8.18 1.57 1.57
CA LEU A 36 7.13 0.87 2.30
C LEU A 36 6.15 1.91 2.84
N LYS A 37 4.88 1.78 2.48
CA LYS A 37 3.80 2.65 2.96
C LYS A 37 2.79 1.81 3.75
N ILE A 38 2.47 2.26 4.95
CA ILE A 38 1.40 1.68 5.78
C ILE A 38 0.40 2.79 6.03
N MET A 39 -0.84 2.59 5.60
CA MET A 39 -1.91 3.57 5.70
C MET A 39 -3.10 2.98 6.44
N SER A 40 -3.51 3.62 7.52
CA SER A 40 -4.76 3.33 8.21
C SER A 40 -5.82 4.27 7.68
N LEU A 41 -6.84 3.74 7.02
CA LEU A 41 -7.98 4.49 6.50
C LEU A 41 -9.21 4.23 7.36
N ARG A 42 -9.94 5.28 7.72
CA ARG A 42 -11.25 5.18 8.37
C ARG A 42 -12.29 5.89 7.52
N PHE A 43 -13.33 5.14 7.18
CA PHE A 43 -14.48 5.59 6.42
C PHE A 43 -15.68 5.75 7.34
N SER A 44 -16.45 6.82 7.14
CA SER A 44 -17.80 6.90 7.70
C SER A 44 -18.68 5.77 7.13
N HIS A 45 -19.69 5.34 7.87
CA HIS A 45 -20.65 4.34 7.38
C HIS A 45 -21.32 4.74 6.05
N ARG A 46 -21.62 6.04 5.84
CA ARG A 46 -22.15 6.56 4.57
C ARG A 46 -21.17 6.34 3.41
N THR A 47 -19.91 6.72 3.61
CA THR A 47 -18.85 6.55 2.59
C THR A 47 -18.57 5.07 2.32
N ALA A 48 -18.56 4.22 3.35
CA ALA A 48 -18.36 2.78 3.21
C ALA A 48 -19.46 2.13 2.36
N LYS A 49 -20.74 2.50 2.57
CA LYS A 49 -21.85 2.06 1.70
C LYS A 49 -21.71 2.55 0.26
N MET A 50 -21.23 3.77 0.06
CA MET A 50 -21.01 4.34 -1.28
C MET A 50 -19.85 3.67 -2.04
N LEU A 51 -18.78 3.27 -1.36
CA LEU A 51 -17.68 2.50 -1.97
C LEU A 51 -18.16 1.16 -2.55
N LEU A 52 -19.21 0.57 -1.98
CA LEU A 52 -19.84 -0.64 -2.53
C LEU A 52 -20.67 -0.38 -3.81
N ALA A 53 -20.93 0.89 -4.15
CA ALA A 53 -21.72 1.33 -5.29
C ALA A 53 -20.86 2.00 -6.38
N SER A 54 -19.56 1.71 -6.42
CA SER A 54 -18.58 2.30 -7.35
C SER A 54 -18.93 2.15 -8.84
N CYS A 55 -19.82 1.22 -9.21
CA CYS A 55 -20.29 1.04 -10.59
C CYS A 55 -21.51 1.90 -10.98
N SER A 56 -21.98 2.83 -10.14
CA SER A 56 -23.28 3.51 -10.36
C SER A 56 -23.24 4.76 -11.26
N GLY A 57 -22.08 5.18 -11.77
CA GLY A 57 -21.94 6.39 -12.61
C GLY A 57 -22.29 7.71 -11.90
N ARG A 58 -22.58 7.67 -10.60
CA ARG A 58 -22.97 8.82 -9.79
C ARG A 58 -21.74 9.46 -9.15
N LYS A 59 -21.71 10.79 -9.11
CA LYS A 59 -20.74 11.53 -8.30
C LYS A 59 -21.11 11.42 -6.83
N PHE A 60 -20.14 11.14 -5.98
CA PHE A 60 -20.32 11.15 -4.53
C PHE A 60 -19.07 11.66 -3.84
N THR A 61 -19.26 12.30 -2.69
CA THR A 61 -18.17 12.78 -1.84
C THR A 61 -17.71 11.66 -0.91
N ILE A 62 -16.40 11.41 -0.90
CA ILE A 62 -15.74 10.47 0.00
C ILE A 62 -15.12 11.28 1.14
N SER A 63 -15.52 11.02 2.38
CA SER A 63 -14.85 11.54 3.57
C SER A 63 -14.01 10.41 4.15
N VAL A 64 -12.69 10.64 4.23
CA VAL A 64 -11.70 9.68 4.72
C VAL A 64 -10.81 10.37 5.74
N GLU A 65 -10.72 9.76 6.92
CA GLU A 65 -9.66 10.02 7.87
C GLU A 65 -8.53 9.04 7.59
N TYR A 66 -7.28 9.51 7.55
CA TYR A 66 -6.14 8.64 7.32
C TYR A 66 -4.94 9.00 8.20
N THR A 67 -4.18 7.97 8.54
CA THR A 67 -2.84 8.08 9.12
C THR A 67 -1.90 7.26 8.29
N THR A 68 -0.69 7.78 8.04
CA THR A 68 0.30 7.12 7.19
C THR A 68 1.65 7.03 7.89
N ILE A 69 2.35 5.92 7.65
CA ILE A 69 3.75 5.72 7.93
C ILE A 69 4.41 5.40 6.59
N THR A 70 5.46 6.13 6.24
CA THR A 70 6.23 5.90 5.02
C THR A 70 7.69 5.72 5.39
N SER A 71 8.30 4.67 4.87
CA SER A 71 9.75 4.44 4.96
C SER A 71 10.33 4.32 3.56
N ILE A 72 11.51 4.89 3.36
CA ILE A 72 12.27 4.77 2.12
C ILE A 72 13.28 3.66 2.31
N PHE A 73 13.35 2.75 1.34
CA PHE A 73 14.34 1.69 1.34
C PHE A 73 15.58 2.16 0.57
N ASP A 74 16.71 2.27 1.27
CA ASP A 74 18.00 2.56 0.63
C ASP A 74 18.52 1.30 -0.06
N ILE A 75 18.12 1.12 -1.32
CA ILE A 75 18.60 0.03 -2.17
C ILE A 75 20.12 0.07 -2.34
N GLY A 76 20.73 1.26 -2.30
CA GLY A 76 22.18 1.45 -2.45
C GLY A 76 22.97 0.85 -1.29
N ALA A 77 22.39 0.78 -0.09
CA ALA A 77 23.00 0.13 1.06
C ALA A 77 23.26 -1.38 0.84
N LEU A 78 22.52 -2.03 -0.07
CA LEU A 78 22.74 -3.44 -0.41
C LEU A 78 24.01 -3.69 -1.24
N ASN A 79 24.71 -2.63 -1.68
CA ASN A 79 26.03 -2.74 -2.31
C ASN A 79 27.13 -3.10 -1.30
N ASP A 80 26.90 -2.84 -0.01
CA ASP A 80 27.79 -3.31 1.05
C ASP A 80 27.54 -4.83 1.31
N PRO A 81 28.56 -5.70 1.17
CA PRO A 81 28.38 -7.15 1.32
C PRO A 81 27.88 -7.59 2.72
N LEU A 82 28.26 -6.87 3.77
CA LEU A 82 27.84 -7.16 5.14
C LEU A 82 26.37 -6.81 5.32
N ILE A 83 25.95 -5.62 4.88
CA ILE A 83 24.55 -5.19 4.93
C ILE A 83 23.67 -6.14 4.11
N ASN A 84 24.11 -6.48 2.90
CA ASN A 84 23.41 -7.41 2.02
C ASN A 84 23.17 -8.77 2.71
N ARG A 85 24.23 -9.35 3.27
CA ARG A 85 24.14 -10.63 3.99
C ARG A 85 23.19 -10.55 5.18
N GLN A 86 23.26 -9.49 5.98
CA GLN A 86 22.38 -9.29 7.14
C GLN A 86 20.91 -9.12 6.71
N PHE A 87 20.66 -8.39 5.64
CA PHE A 87 19.33 -8.20 5.08
C PHE A 87 18.69 -9.53 4.65
N TYR A 88 19.39 -10.36 3.88
CA TYR A 88 18.87 -11.67 3.48
C TYR A 88 18.74 -12.65 4.65
N ALA A 89 19.64 -12.61 5.64
CA ALA A 89 19.51 -13.39 6.85
C ALA A 89 18.25 -12.99 7.64
N PHE A 90 17.96 -11.69 7.75
CA PHE A 90 16.73 -11.18 8.36
C PHE A 90 15.49 -11.67 7.60
N LEU A 91 15.47 -11.53 6.27
CA LEU A 91 14.35 -12.00 5.46
C LEU A 91 14.11 -13.50 5.65
N ASN A 92 15.14 -14.33 5.57
CA ASN A 92 14.99 -15.79 5.73
C ASN A 92 14.51 -16.17 7.14
N LYS A 93 14.92 -15.44 8.17
CA LYS A 93 14.50 -15.69 9.56
C LYS A 93 13.02 -15.38 9.80
N PHE A 94 12.49 -14.34 9.18
CA PHE A 94 11.14 -13.82 9.46
C PHE A 94 10.13 -14.02 8.32
N ARG A 95 10.56 -14.63 7.21
CA ARG A 95 9.66 -14.95 6.09
C ARG A 95 8.60 -15.94 6.54
N GLN A 96 7.35 -15.50 6.47
CA GLN A 96 6.17 -16.35 6.65
C GLN A 96 5.60 -16.70 5.27
N LEU A 97 4.33 -16.40 5.05
CA LEU A 97 3.61 -16.59 3.80
C LEU A 97 3.80 -15.39 2.86
N SER A 98 3.68 -15.64 1.55
CA SER A 98 3.72 -14.57 0.56
C SER A 98 2.43 -13.76 0.60
N ILE A 99 2.55 -12.43 0.63
CA ILE A 99 1.39 -11.54 0.50
C ILE A 99 0.68 -11.71 -0.84
N THR A 100 1.36 -12.22 -1.87
CA THR A 100 0.78 -12.46 -3.21
C THR A 100 -0.32 -13.52 -3.22
N GLN A 101 -0.45 -14.30 -2.14
CA GLN A 101 -1.51 -15.30 -1.97
C GLN A 101 -2.73 -14.74 -1.24
N SER A 102 -2.72 -13.47 -0.82
CA SER A 102 -3.87 -12.83 -0.17
C SER A 102 -4.96 -12.48 -1.19
N ASP A 103 -6.22 -12.70 -0.83
CA ASP A 103 -7.39 -12.25 -1.61
C ASP A 103 -7.43 -10.72 -1.83
N SER A 104 -6.71 -9.98 -0.99
CA SER A 104 -6.60 -8.51 -1.06
C SER A 104 -5.34 -8.01 -1.77
N PHE A 105 -4.50 -8.93 -2.27
CA PHE A 105 -3.29 -8.57 -2.98
C PHE A 105 -3.60 -7.95 -4.35
N PHE A 106 -2.88 -6.89 -4.68
CA PHE A 106 -2.90 -6.27 -5.99
C PHE A 106 -1.49 -5.75 -6.32
N SER A 107 -1.10 -5.89 -7.58
CA SER A 107 0.13 -5.31 -8.14
C SER A 107 -0.15 -4.77 -9.54
N GLY A 108 0.44 -3.62 -9.86
CA GLY A 108 0.35 -3.05 -11.20
C GLY A 108 1.34 -1.90 -11.37
N ASP A 109 1.72 -1.66 -12.62
CA ASP A 109 2.54 -0.52 -13.01
C ASP A 109 1.63 0.63 -13.45
N PHE A 110 1.85 1.81 -12.89
CA PHE A 110 1.07 3.00 -13.17
C PHE A 110 1.94 4.02 -13.90
N LEU A 111 1.68 4.19 -15.19
CA LEU A 111 2.32 5.22 -15.99
C LEU A 111 1.56 6.54 -15.80
N LEU A 112 2.30 7.63 -15.60
CA LEU A 112 1.72 8.98 -15.68
C LEU A 112 1.28 9.19 -17.14
N GLN A 113 -0.02 9.34 -17.37
CA GLN A 113 -0.58 9.81 -18.64
C GLN A 113 -0.55 11.33 -18.72
#